data_AF-A0A521H3Y5-F1
#
_entry.id   AF-A0A521H3Y5-F1
#
_cell.length_a   1.000
_cell.length_b   1.000
_cell.length_c   1.000
_cell.angle_alpha   90.00
_cell.angle_beta   90.00
_cell.angle_gamma   90.00
#
_symmetry.space_group_name_H-M   'P 1'
#
loop_
_entity.id
_entity.type
_entity.pdbx_description
1 polymer ?
#
loop_
_entity_poly.entity_id
_entity_poly.type
_entity_poly.pdbx_seq_one_letter_code
_entity_poly.pdbx_strand_id
1 'polypeptide(L)'
;MHSIFGLLVGAALAGLLAALVTGLGALGSLEQHSGLAAHRALGLGGSILVLLTHSVVLVYLIGTGRAIKDATNDYQLDAGFYALHRAIKWRAAPWATLNTFVIVAAAVLGGVVETGGAAAWLHPLAALLALLLNAVGLPSIWRAIRDNGVLLDQVVAASWEKNRPVLESGGDPKPQASLLTPAGWALLLALSAWLPWLYLRFVMGRGSVPPWPFAALSAVLLALFAVAALRRADR
;
A
#
# COMPACT_ATOMS: atom_id res chain seq x y z
N MET A 1 14.12 -2.99 -0.17
CA MET A 1 12.77 -2.60 -0.63
C MET A 1 12.57 -2.79 -2.14
N HIS A 2 13.54 -2.39 -2.99
CA HIS A 2 13.47 -2.55 -4.45
C HIS A 2 13.17 -3.99 -4.92
N SER A 3 13.84 -4.99 -4.35
CA SER A 3 13.64 -6.40 -4.73
C SER A 3 12.23 -6.91 -4.39
N ILE A 4 11.70 -6.52 -3.22
CA ILE A 4 10.34 -6.91 -2.78
C ILE A 4 9.29 -6.24 -3.68
N PHE A 5 9.46 -4.95 -3.98
CA PHE A 5 8.55 -4.24 -4.87
C PHE A 5 8.53 -4.84 -6.28
N GLY A 6 9.71 -5.15 -6.84
CA GLY A 6 9.81 -5.81 -8.14
C GLY A 6 9.13 -7.18 -8.19
N LEU A 7 9.30 -7.99 -7.15
CA LEU A 7 8.63 -9.29 -7.03
C LEU A 7 7.11 -9.15 -6.94
N LEU A 8 6.60 -8.23 -6.12
CA LEU A 8 5.17 -8.01 -5.96
C LEU A 8 4.52 -7.53 -7.25
N VAL A 9 5.12 -6.54 -7.92
CA VAL A 9 4.65 -6.06 -9.22
C VAL A 9 4.70 -7.16 -10.27
N GLY A 10 5.82 -7.88 -10.36
CA GLY A 10 6.00 -8.95 -11.35
C GLY A 10 4.95 -10.04 -11.19
N ALA A 11 4.72 -10.50 -9.96
CA ALA A 11 3.69 -11.48 -9.64
C ALA A 11 2.29 -10.95 -9.96
N ALA A 12 2.01 -9.68 -9.64
CA ALA A 12 0.72 -9.06 -9.91
C ALA A 12 0.42 -8.97 -11.41
N LEU A 13 1.38 -8.47 -12.21
CA LEU A 13 1.23 -8.37 -13.67
C LEU A 13 1.14 -9.74 -14.33
N ALA A 14 1.94 -10.71 -13.89
CA ALA A 14 1.86 -12.09 -14.39
C ALA A 14 0.50 -12.72 -14.09
N GLY A 15 -0.04 -12.52 -12.88
CA GLY A 15 -1.37 -12.97 -12.50
C GLY A 15 -2.47 -12.36 -13.36
N LEU A 16 -2.40 -11.04 -13.62
CA LEU A 16 -3.37 -10.36 -14.50
C LEU A 16 -3.26 -10.81 -15.97
N LEU A 17 -2.05 -11.01 -16.47
CA LEU A 17 -1.82 -11.56 -17.82
C LEU A 17 -2.40 -12.97 -17.94
N ALA A 18 -2.14 -13.83 -16.96
CA ALA A 18 -2.67 -15.19 -16.94
C ALA A 18 -4.21 -15.20 -16.84
N ALA A 19 -4.79 -14.28 -16.06
CA ALA A 19 -6.24 -14.08 -15.99
C ALA A 19 -6.84 -13.65 -17.34
N LEU A 20 -6.17 -12.74 -18.05
CA LEU A 20 -6.60 -12.30 -19.38
C LEU A 20 -6.56 -13.45 -20.39
N VAL A 21 -5.46 -14.22 -20.42
CA VAL A 21 -5.31 -15.36 -21.33
C VAL A 21 -6.37 -16.44 -21.08
N THR A 22 -6.59 -16.81 -19.81
CA THR A 22 -7.62 -17.79 -19.42
C THR A 22 -9.04 -17.29 -19.72
N GLY A 23 -9.30 -15.99 -19.55
CA GLY A 23 -10.58 -15.36 -19.89
C GLY A 23 -10.86 -15.35 -21.40
N LEU A 24 -9.87 -14.99 -22.22
CA LEU A 24 -10.00 -15.02 -23.68
C LEU A 24 -10.13 -16.45 -24.22
N GLY A 25 -9.40 -17.42 -23.64
CA GLY A 25 -9.51 -18.83 -23.99
C GLY A 25 -10.89 -19.42 -23.68
N ALA A 26 -11.51 -18.99 -22.57
CA ALA A 26 -12.87 -19.40 -22.19
C ALA A 26 -13.96 -18.83 -23.14
N LEU A 27 -13.68 -17.73 -23.85
CA LEU A 27 -14.59 -17.19 -24.88
C LEU A 27 -14.55 -18.00 -26.20
N GLY A 28 -13.46 -18.73 -26.46
CA GLY A 28 -13.20 -19.38 -27.75
C GLY A 28 -13.23 -20.91 -27.78
N SER A 29 -13.44 -21.61 -26.65
CA SER A 29 -13.27 -23.08 -26.58
C SER A 29 -14.23 -23.82 -25.63
N LEU A 30 -14.38 -25.14 -25.86
CA LEU A 30 -15.34 -26.06 -25.23
C LEU A 30 -14.99 -26.49 -23.78
N GLU A 31 -13.82 -26.11 -23.24
CA GLU A 31 -13.43 -26.37 -21.83
C GLU A 31 -13.86 -25.22 -20.89
N GLN A 32 -15.16 -24.94 -20.92
CA GLN A 32 -15.72 -23.71 -20.36
C GLN A 32 -15.66 -23.63 -18.82
N HIS A 33 -15.55 -24.77 -18.12
CA HIS A 33 -15.63 -24.83 -16.66
C HIS A 33 -14.27 -24.59 -15.97
N SER A 34 -13.19 -25.20 -16.45
CA SER A 34 -11.84 -25.10 -15.86
C SER A 34 -11.20 -23.73 -16.17
N GLY A 35 -11.32 -23.25 -17.40
CA GLY A 35 -10.79 -21.96 -17.83
C GLY A 35 -11.42 -20.79 -17.09
N LEU A 36 -12.73 -20.85 -16.84
CA LEU A 36 -13.45 -19.80 -16.11
C LEU A 36 -13.14 -19.79 -14.61
N ALA A 37 -12.96 -20.96 -13.99
CA ALA A 37 -12.50 -21.04 -12.61
C ALA A 37 -11.08 -20.46 -12.43
N ALA A 38 -10.16 -20.80 -13.34
CA ALA A 38 -8.82 -20.24 -13.35
C ALA A 38 -8.82 -18.73 -13.59
N HIS A 39 -9.62 -18.24 -14.55
CA HIS A 39 -9.79 -16.81 -14.81
C HIS A 39 -10.23 -16.05 -13.56
N ARG A 40 -11.26 -16.53 -12.84
CA ARG A 40 -11.73 -15.91 -11.60
C ARG A 40 -10.64 -15.88 -10.53
N ALA A 41 -9.98 -17.01 -10.28
CA ALA A 41 -8.94 -17.12 -9.25
C ALA A 41 -7.73 -16.22 -9.54
N LEU A 42 -7.23 -16.26 -10.77
CA LEU A 42 -6.08 -15.47 -11.21
C LEU A 42 -6.42 -13.97 -11.30
N GLY A 43 -7.63 -13.63 -11.78
CA GLY A 43 -8.09 -12.25 -11.89
C GLY A 43 -8.25 -11.60 -10.52
N LEU A 44 -8.91 -12.28 -9.58
CA LEU A 44 -9.07 -11.80 -8.20
C LEU A 44 -7.72 -11.74 -7.48
N GLY A 45 -6.93 -12.81 -7.53
CA GLY A 45 -5.61 -12.86 -6.89
C GLY A 45 -4.66 -11.79 -7.43
N GLY A 46 -4.57 -11.63 -8.76
CA GLY A 46 -3.79 -10.59 -9.41
C GLY A 46 -4.26 -9.18 -9.03
N SER A 47 -5.58 -8.95 -8.98
CA SER A 47 -6.14 -7.65 -8.58
C SER A 47 -5.80 -7.30 -7.14
N ILE A 48 -5.90 -8.24 -6.21
CA ILE A 48 -5.51 -8.05 -4.80
C ILE A 48 -4.02 -7.72 -4.70
N LEU A 49 -3.16 -8.43 -5.44
CA LEU A 49 -1.71 -8.15 -5.46
C LEU A 49 -1.39 -6.76 -6.01
N VAL A 50 -2.07 -6.32 -7.08
CA VAL A 50 -1.94 -4.93 -7.59
C VAL A 50 -2.35 -3.92 -6.52
N LEU A 51 -3.49 -4.13 -5.85
CA LEU A 51 -3.98 -3.24 -4.80
C LEU A 51 -3.01 -3.15 -3.63
N LEU A 52 -2.51 -4.29 -3.16
CA LEU A 52 -1.52 -4.35 -2.09
C LEU A 52 -0.24 -3.61 -2.50
N THR A 53 0.24 -3.85 -3.72
CA THR A 53 1.45 -3.23 -4.27
C THR A 53 1.34 -1.70 -4.27
N HIS A 54 0.28 -1.14 -4.86
CA HIS A 54 0.11 0.32 -4.91
C HIS A 54 -0.17 0.93 -3.53
N SER A 55 -0.85 0.20 -2.65
CA SER A 55 -1.05 0.64 -1.26
C SER A 55 0.27 0.76 -0.50
N VAL A 56 1.16 -0.24 -0.63
CA VAL A 56 2.50 -0.21 -0.02
C VAL A 56 3.32 0.96 -0.56
N VAL A 57 3.26 1.24 -1.86
CA VAL A 57 3.92 2.41 -2.47
C VAL A 57 3.44 3.70 -1.84
N LEU A 58 2.13 3.91 -1.74
CA LEU A 58 1.56 5.13 -1.18
C LEU A 58 1.93 5.30 0.29
N VAL A 59 1.79 4.24 1.10
CA VAL A 59 2.16 4.25 2.52
C VAL A 59 3.65 4.54 2.69
N TYR A 60 4.52 3.92 1.88
CA TYR A 60 5.96 4.19 1.91
C TYR A 60 6.27 5.66 1.62
N LEU A 61 5.69 6.23 0.56
CA LEU A 61 5.93 7.63 0.19
C LEU A 61 5.37 8.60 1.25
N ILE A 62 4.24 8.28 1.87
CA ILE A 62 3.66 9.08 2.96
C ILE A 62 4.55 9.01 4.21
N GLY A 63 4.93 7.79 4.63
CA GLY A 63 5.74 7.57 5.81
C GLY A 63 7.13 8.20 5.70
N THR A 64 7.81 7.98 4.58
CA THR A 64 9.13 8.60 4.33
C THR A 64 9.04 10.12 4.20
N GLY A 65 7.96 10.64 3.61
CA GLY A 65 7.74 12.09 3.56
C GLY A 65 7.58 12.73 4.93
N ARG A 66 6.93 12.01 5.86
CA ARG A 66 6.84 12.44 7.26
C ARG A 66 8.21 12.40 7.92
N ALA A 67 8.94 11.29 7.79
CA ALA A 67 10.27 11.15 8.38
C ALA A 67 11.25 12.24 7.88
N ILE A 68 11.25 12.51 6.56
CA ILE A 68 12.07 13.57 5.97
C ILE A 68 11.68 14.95 6.50
N LYS A 69 10.38 15.23 6.60
CA LYS A 69 9.89 16.51 7.15
C LYS A 69 10.34 16.70 8.60
N ASP A 70 10.13 15.69 9.44
CA ASP A 70 10.46 15.74 10.85
C ASP A 70 11.99 15.89 11.04
N ALA A 71 12.80 15.10 10.33
CA ALA A 71 14.26 15.24 10.35
C ALA A 71 14.73 16.63 9.87
N THR A 72 14.13 17.16 8.81
CA THR A 72 14.48 18.50 8.30
C THR A 72 14.24 19.57 9.36
N ASN A 73 13.13 19.49 10.10
CA ASN A 73 12.80 20.42 11.17
C ASN A 73 13.68 20.22 12.41
N ASP A 74 13.82 18.98 12.87
CA ASP A 74 14.46 18.66 14.15
C ASP A 74 15.98 18.90 14.12
N TYR A 75 16.61 18.65 12.97
CA TYR A 75 18.05 18.84 12.76
C TYR A 75 18.38 20.12 12.00
N GLN A 76 17.37 20.95 11.69
CA GLN A 76 17.50 22.17 10.87
C GLN A 76 18.31 21.92 9.59
N LEU A 77 17.90 20.90 8.85
CA LEU A 77 18.47 20.57 7.55
C LEU A 77 17.88 21.49 6.47
N ASP A 78 18.44 21.41 5.26
CA ASP A 78 17.92 22.15 4.12
C ASP A 78 16.44 21.79 3.84
N ALA A 79 15.58 22.80 3.80
CA ALA A 79 14.17 22.69 3.42
C ALA A 79 13.97 22.10 2.01
N GLY A 80 15.00 22.17 1.16
CA GLY A 80 15.07 21.52 -0.14
C GLY A 80 14.81 20.02 -0.10
N PHE A 81 15.17 19.32 0.99
CA PHE A 81 14.92 17.87 1.13
C PHE A 81 13.42 17.55 1.11
N TYR A 82 12.61 18.30 1.85
CA TYR A 82 11.16 18.09 1.88
C TYR A 82 10.48 18.51 0.56
N ALA A 83 10.97 19.58 -0.07
CA ALA A 83 10.47 20.00 -1.39
C ALA A 83 10.74 18.92 -2.46
N LEU A 84 11.93 18.34 -2.46
CA LEU A 84 12.31 17.26 -3.37
C LEU A 84 11.48 15.99 -3.13
N HIS A 85 11.26 15.61 -1.87
CA HIS A 85 10.34 14.51 -1.53
C HIS A 85 8.96 14.73 -2.15
N ARG A 86 8.39 15.93 -1.97
CA ARG A 86 7.07 16.27 -2.49
C ARG A 86 7.03 16.13 -4.01
N ALA A 87 8.05 16.59 -4.72
CA ALA A 87 8.16 16.41 -6.17
C ALA A 87 8.23 14.93 -6.58
N ILE A 88 9.02 14.11 -5.86
CA ILE A 88 9.11 12.66 -6.11
C ILE A 88 7.74 11.99 -5.89
N LYS A 89 7.06 12.29 -4.78
CA LYS A 89 5.74 11.75 -4.48
C LYS A 89 4.73 12.07 -5.58
N TRP A 90 4.70 13.31 -6.07
CA TRP A 90 3.77 13.74 -7.12
C TRP A 90 4.00 13.05 -8.47
N ARG A 91 5.17 12.47 -8.71
CA ARG A 91 5.45 11.65 -9.91
C ARG A 91 4.86 10.25 -9.82
N ALA A 92 4.61 9.71 -8.63
CA ALA A 92 4.17 8.32 -8.43
C ALA A 92 2.75 8.18 -7.88
N ALA A 93 2.34 9.06 -6.96
CA ALA A 93 1.05 8.95 -6.30
C ALA A 93 -0.15 8.95 -7.28
N PRO A 94 -0.20 9.83 -8.32
CA PRO A 94 -1.29 9.78 -9.29
C PRO A 94 -1.39 8.44 -10.03
N TRP A 95 -0.24 7.87 -10.41
CA TRP A 95 -0.21 6.56 -11.07
C TRP A 95 -0.66 5.43 -10.15
N ALA A 96 -0.15 5.39 -8.92
CA ALA A 96 -0.56 4.39 -7.94
C ALA A 96 -2.06 4.45 -7.67
N THR A 97 -2.61 5.65 -7.46
CA THR A 97 -4.05 5.88 -7.25
C THR A 97 -4.88 5.49 -8.47
N LEU A 98 -4.50 5.94 -9.67
CA LEU A 98 -5.22 5.60 -10.91
C LEU A 98 -5.24 4.09 -11.15
N ASN A 99 -4.11 3.42 -10.97
CA ASN A 99 -3.98 1.98 -11.16
C ASN A 99 -4.84 1.19 -10.16
N THR A 100 -4.90 1.63 -8.89
CA THR A 100 -5.82 1.10 -7.87
C THR A 100 -7.28 1.24 -8.31
N PHE A 101 -7.71 2.42 -8.79
CA PHE A 101 -9.10 2.61 -9.22
C PHE A 101 -9.46 1.75 -10.42
N VAL A 102 -8.60 1.70 -11.44
CA VAL A 102 -8.88 0.97 -12.67
C VAL A 102 -8.91 -0.54 -12.42
N ILE A 103 -8.04 -1.08 -11.57
CA ILE A 103 -8.07 -2.52 -11.26
C ILE A 103 -9.33 -2.91 -10.46
N VAL A 104 -9.79 -2.06 -9.53
CA VAL A 104 -11.07 -2.26 -8.83
C VAL A 104 -12.22 -2.22 -9.82
N ALA A 105 -12.24 -1.24 -10.72
CA ALA A 105 -13.29 -1.14 -11.74
C ALA A 105 -13.35 -2.39 -12.62
N ALA A 106 -12.20 -2.91 -13.08
CA ALA A 106 -12.14 -4.13 -13.87
C ALA A 106 -12.67 -5.37 -13.11
N ALA A 107 -12.30 -5.51 -11.83
CA ALA A 107 -12.77 -6.60 -10.98
C ALA A 107 -14.28 -6.53 -10.70
N VAL A 108 -14.80 -5.34 -10.38
CA VAL A 108 -16.23 -5.11 -10.17
C VAL A 108 -17.01 -5.39 -11.45
N LEU A 109 -16.54 -4.91 -12.60
CA LEU A 109 -17.18 -5.18 -13.89
C LEU A 109 -17.21 -6.69 -14.20
N GLY A 110 -16.21 -7.46 -13.79
CA GLY A 110 -16.23 -8.92 -13.92
C GLY A 110 -17.43 -9.55 -13.22
N GLY A 111 -17.67 -9.19 -11.96
CA GLY A 111 -18.84 -9.68 -11.20
C GLY A 111 -20.19 -9.16 -11.73
N VAL A 112 -20.24 -7.91 -12.22
CA VAL A 112 -21.46 -7.34 -12.79
C VAL A 112 -21.80 -8.01 -14.13
N VAL A 113 -20.82 -8.27 -14.99
CA VAL A 113 -21.02 -9.02 -16.24
C VAL A 113 -21.48 -10.45 -15.97
N GLU A 114 -20.91 -11.12 -14.97
CA GLU A 114 -21.27 -12.49 -14.59
C GLU A 114 -22.74 -12.62 -14.16
N THR A 115 -23.30 -11.58 -13.54
CA THR A 115 -24.71 -11.52 -13.11
C THR A 115 -25.65 -10.97 -14.19
N GLY A 116 -25.16 -10.66 -15.38
CA GLY A 116 -25.94 -10.10 -16.48
C GLY A 116 -26.28 -8.61 -16.34
N GLY A 117 -25.65 -7.91 -15.39
CA GLY A 117 -25.90 -6.49 -15.11
C GLY A 117 -25.20 -5.50 -16.04
N ALA A 118 -24.31 -5.96 -16.92
CA ALA A 118 -23.58 -5.12 -17.87
C ALA A 118 -23.21 -5.89 -19.15
N ALA A 119 -22.88 -5.15 -20.22
CA ALA A 119 -22.44 -5.74 -21.49
C ALA A 119 -21.11 -6.51 -21.34
N ALA A 120 -21.06 -7.73 -21.90
CA ALA A 120 -19.93 -8.65 -21.73
C ALA A 120 -18.57 -8.12 -22.22
N TRP A 121 -18.56 -7.21 -23.20
CA TRP A 121 -17.34 -6.61 -23.74
C TRP A 121 -16.70 -5.57 -22.80
N LEU A 122 -17.43 -5.07 -21.80
CA LEU A 122 -16.93 -4.04 -20.87
C LEU A 122 -15.85 -4.58 -19.93
N HIS A 123 -16.00 -5.81 -19.43
CA HIS A 123 -15.01 -6.43 -18.55
C HIS A 123 -13.63 -6.61 -19.22
N PRO A 124 -13.49 -7.24 -20.40
CA PRO A 124 -12.19 -7.39 -21.05
C PRO A 124 -11.58 -6.05 -21.47
N LEU A 125 -12.38 -5.05 -21.85
CA LEU A 125 -11.87 -3.70 -22.12
C LEU A 125 -11.27 -3.06 -20.85
N ALA A 126 -11.98 -3.14 -19.73
CA ALA A 126 -11.49 -2.63 -18.45
C ALA A 126 -10.23 -3.37 -17.97
N ALA A 127 -10.17 -4.69 -18.17
CA ALA A 127 -9.00 -5.51 -17.84
C ALA A 127 -7.77 -5.12 -18.68
N LEU A 128 -7.94 -4.89 -19.99
CA LEU A 128 -6.86 -4.40 -20.87
C LEU A 128 -6.38 -3.02 -20.45
N LEU A 129 -7.30 -2.10 -20.13
CA LEU A 129 -6.96 -0.78 -19.65
C LEU A 129 -6.19 -0.84 -18.32
N ALA A 130 -6.62 -1.70 -17.40
CA ALA A 130 -5.92 -1.92 -16.13
C ALA A 130 -4.49 -2.41 -16.35
N LEU A 131 -4.31 -3.41 -17.22
CA LEU A 131 -3.00 -3.95 -17.54
C LEU A 131 -2.08 -2.90 -18.17
N LEU A 132 -2.59 -2.14 -19.15
CA LEU A 132 -1.85 -1.08 -19.83
C LEU A 132 -1.41 0.02 -18.86
N LEU A 133 -2.33 0.56 -18.06
CA LEU A 133 -2.01 1.64 -17.13
C LEU A 133 -1.05 1.20 -16.03
N ASN A 134 -1.17 -0.05 -15.55
CA ASN A 134 -0.20 -0.61 -14.62
C ASN A 134 1.19 -0.73 -15.25
N ALA A 135 1.29 -1.22 -16.49
CA ALA A 135 2.56 -1.32 -17.20
C ALA A 135 3.19 0.06 -17.48
N VAL A 136 2.39 1.05 -17.91
CA VAL A 136 2.85 2.41 -18.23
C VAL A 136 3.23 3.21 -16.98
N GLY A 137 2.49 3.06 -15.88
CA GLY A 137 2.77 3.77 -14.62
C GLY A 137 3.98 3.20 -13.86
N LEU A 138 4.31 1.93 -14.08
CA LEU A 138 5.35 1.23 -13.34
C LEU A 138 6.74 1.91 -13.39
N PRO A 139 7.27 2.36 -14.55
CA PRO A 139 8.54 3.08 -14.60
C PRO A 139 8.57 4.34 -13.73
N SER A 140 7.46 5.08 -13.67
CA SER A 140 7.34 6.30 -12.87
C SER A 140 7.32 5.99 -11.38
N ILE A 141 6.59 4.96 -10.98
CA ILE A 141 6.55 4.47 -9.59
C ILE A 141 7.93 3.94 -9.17
N TRP A 142 8.55 3.09 -9.99
CA TRP A 142 9.86 2.52 -9.72
C TRP A 142 10.93 3.60 -9.52
N ARG A 143 10.98 4.57 -10.45
CA ARG A 143 11.90 5.72 -10.34
C ARG A 143 11.64 6.49 -9.05
N ALA A 144 10.39 6.76 -8.70
CA ALA A 144 10.08 7.50 -7.49
C ALA A 144 10.49 6.76 -6.21
N ILE A 145 10.30 5.43 -6.11
CA ILE A 145 10.74 4.65 -4.95
C ILE A 145 12.27 4.72 -4.81
N ARG A 146 12.99 4.56 -5.93
CA ARG A 146 14.45 4.64 -5.94
C ARG A 146 14.96 6.02 -5.56
N ASP A 147 14.44 7.06 -6.22
CA ASP A 147 14.84 8.45 -5.98
C ASP A 147 14.52 8.85 -4.53
N ASN A 148 13.40 8.36 -3.98
CA ASN A 148 13.02 8.57 -2.57
C ASN A 148 13.94 7.82 -1.60
N GLY A 149 14.38 6.61 -1.94
CA GLY A 149 15.35 5.86 -1.14
C GLY A 149 16.68 6.60 -1.04
N VAL A 150 17.21 7.09 -2.17
CA VAL A 150 18.43 7.90 -2.20
C VAL A 150 18.27 9.17 -1.37
N LEU A 151 17.15 9.87 -1.50
CA LEU A 151 16.86 11.06 -0.70
C LEU A 151 16.81 10.76 0.80
N LEU A 152 16.19 9.63 1.19
CA LEU A 152 16.13 9.21 2.59
C LEU A 152 17.54 8.95 3.14
N ASP A 153 18.39 8.27 2.38
CA ASP A 153 19.78 7.99 2.77
C ASP A 153 20.58 9.29 2.97
N GLN A 154 20.39 10.28 2.09
CA GLN A 154 21.00 11.62 2.23
C GLN A 154 20.53 12.35 3.50
N VAL A 155 19.24 12.30 3.79
CA VAL A 155 18.66 12.93 4.99
C VAL A 155 19.17 12.25 6.26
N VAL A 156 19.27 10.92 6.26
CA VAL A 156 19.82 10.15 7.38
C VAL A 156 21.29 10.50 7.62
N ALA A 157 22.10 10.56 6.55
CA ALA A 157 23.50 10.96 6.66
C ALA A 157 23.66 12.39 7.19
N ALA A 158 22.87 13.34 6.69
CA ALA A 158 22.89 14.73 7.15
C ALA A 158 22.43 14.86 8.62
N SER A 159 21.42 14.08 9.03
CA SER A 159 20.96 14.04 10.43
C SER A 159 22.03 13.49 11.36
N TRP A 160 22.75 12.45 10.93
CA TRP A 160 23.89 11.88 11.66
C TRP A 160 25.01 12.88 11.86
N GLU A 161 25.36 13.64 10.81
CA GLU A 161 26.40 14.67 10.88
C GLU A 161 26.05 15.76 11.90
N LYS A 162 24.77 16.14 12.01
CA LYS A 162 24.30 17.08 13.04
C LYS A 162 24.36 16.51 14.46
N ASN A 163 24.17 15.20 14.61
CA ASN A 163 24.25 14.51 15.90
C ASN A 163 25.69 14.20 16.34
N ARG A 164 26.65 14.18 15.42
CA ARG A 164 28.04 13.78 15.69
C ARG A 164 28.70 14.53 16.86
N PRO A 165 28.64 15.87 16.95
CA PRO A 165 29.24 16.60 18.07
C PRO A 165 28.60 16.27 19.42
N VAL A 166 27.28 16.02 19.44
CA VAL A 166 26.55 15.67 20.67
C VAL A 166 27.04 14.32 21.18
N LEU A 167 27.18 13.34 20.29
CA LEU A 167 27.69 12.01 20.63
C LEU A 167 29.14 12.02 21.11
N GLU A 168 30.00 12.80 20.44
CA GLU A 168 31.40 12.97 20.84
C GLU A 168 31.54 13.63 22.21
N SER A 169 30.59 14.51 22.57
CA SER A 169 30.53 15.14 23.91
C SER A 169 29.88 14.25 24.99
N GLY A 170 29.44 13.04 24.66
CA GLY A 170 28.72 12.15 25.57
C GLY A 170 27.29 12.58 25.89
N GLY A 171 26.71 13.50 25.11
CA GLY A 171 25.32 13.92 25.23
C GLY A 171 24.35 12.96 24.55
N ASP A 172 23.06 13.07 24.90
CA ASP A 172 22.00 12.27 24.28
C ASP A 172 21.67 12.81 22.87
N PRO A 173 21.76 11.99 21.81
CA PRO A 173 21.46 12.42 20.46
C PRO A 173 19.95 12.68 20.30
N LYS A 174 19.59 13.63 19.42
CA LYS A 174 18.19 13.78 19.03
C LYS A 174 17.71 12.48 18.36
N PRO A 175 16.53 11.95 18.74
CA PRO A 175 15.98 10.73 18.17
C PRO A 175 15.70 10.90 16.67
N GLN A 176 16.06 9.89 15.87
CA GLN A 176 15.77 9.90 14.44
C GLN A 176 14.26 9.81 14.19
N ALA A 177 13.80 10.52 13.16
CA ALA A 177 12.39 10.54 12.78
C ALA A 177 11.89 9.13 12.45
N SER A 178 10.91 8.63 13.20
CA SER A 178 10.27 7.34 12.96
C SER A 178 9.20 7.46 11.87
N LEU A 179 9.05 6.40 11.05
CA LEU A 179 8.04 6.36 9.96
C LEU A 179 6.59 6.44 10.47
N LEU A 180 6.34 5.99 11.71
CA LEU A 180 5.06 6.08 12.39
C LEU A 180 5.28 6.63 13.80
N THR A 181 4.41 7.56 14.21
CA THR A 181 4.34 7.98 15.61
C THR A 181 3.74 6.84 16.45
N PRO A 182 3.92 6.84 17.78
CA PRO A 182 3.23 5.89 18.66
C PRO A 182 1.70 5.90 18.46
N ALA A 183 1.09 7.09 18.27
CA ALA A 183 -0.32 7.19 17.94
C ALA A 183 -0.67 6.56 16.57
N GLY A 184 0.23 6.68 15.59
CA GLY A 184 0.09 6.00 14.30
C GLY A 184 0.10 4.47 14.43
N TRP A 185 0.98 3.93 15.27
CA TRP A 185 0.99 2.49 15.58
C TRP A 185 -0.29 2.05 16.29
N ALA A 186 -0.77 2.83 17.25
CA ALA A 186 -2.01 2.57 17.97
C ALA A 186 -3.20 2.42 17.01
N LEU A 187 -3.35 3.40 16.10
CA LEU A 187 -4.43 3.42 15.13
C LEU A 187 -4.32 2.27 14.13
N LEU A 188 -3.12 1.97 13.65
CA LEU A 188 -2.91 0.88 12.70
C LEU A 188 -3.26 -0.48 13.31
N LEU A 189 -2.83 -0.75 14.55
CA LEU A 189 -3.16 -1.98 15.26
C LEU A 189 -4.65 -2.05 15.59
N ALA A 190 -5.22 -0.95 16.08
CA ALA A 190 -6.63 -0.86 16.42
C ALA A 190 -7.54 -1.06 15.20
N LEU A 191 -7.17 -0.54 14.03
CA LEU A 191 -7.90 -0.75 12.77
C LEU A 191 -7.70 -2.18 12.25
N SER A 192 -6.48 -2.71 12.32
CA SER A 192 -6.16 -4.08 11.87
C SER A 192 -6.91 -5.13 12.69
N ALA A 193 -7.26 -4.84 13.95
CA ALA A 193 -8.09 -5.70 14.78
C ALA A 193 -9.48 -5.98 14.17
N TRP A 194 -9.96 -5.14 13.24
CA TRP A 194 -11.24 -5.33 12.55
C TRP A 194 -11.14 -6.22 11.31
N LEU A 195 -9.95 -6.41 10.75
CA LEU A 195 -9.76 -7.19 9.52
C LEU A 195 -10.25 -8.65 9.66
N PRO A 196 -9.98 -9.37 10.77
CA PRO A 196 -10.50 -10.72 10.93
C PRO A 196 -12.03 -10.77 11.00
N TRP A 197 -12.68 -9.78 11.61
CA TRP A 197 -14.15 -9.72 11.64
C TRP A 197 -14.73 -9.51 10.25
N LEU A 198 -14.20 -8.53 9.51
CA LEU A 198 -14.61 -8.25 8.13
C LEU A 198 -14.40 -9.49 7.25
N TYR A 199 -13.28 -10.18 7.41
CA TYR A 199 -12.99 -11.44 6.73
C TYR A 199 -14.02 -12.52 7.06
N LEU A 200 -14.29 -12.77 8.35
CA LEU A 200 -15.26 -13.77 8.77
C LEU A 200 -16.67 -13.45 8.27
N ARG A 201 -17.06 -12.17 8.34
CA ARG A 201 -18.40 -11.69 8.02
C ARG A 201 -18.71 -11.74 6.52
N PHE A 202 -17.79 -11.25 5.70
CA PHE A 202 -18.02 -11.04 4.27
C PHE A 202 -17.37 -12.11 3.38
N VAL A 203 -16.24 -12.69 3.79
CA VAL A 203 -15.52 -13.68 2.97
C VAL A 203 -15.94 -15.10 3.34
N MET A 204 -15.96 -15.43 4.63
CA MET A 204 -16.32 -16.78 5.09
C MET A 204 -17.84 -16.99 5.25
N GLY A 205 -18.66 -15.97 4.98
CA GLY A 205 -20.11 -16.02 5.14
C GLY A 205 -20.58 -16.25 6.58
N ARG A 206 -19.70 -16.09 7.58
CA ARG A 206 -20.02 -16.31 9.00
C ARG A 206 -20.68 -15.07 9.60
N GLY A 207 -21.91 -14.82 9.17
CA GLY A 207 -22.71 -13.65 9.55
C GLY A 207 -23.04 -13.53 11.04
N SER A 208 -22.97 -14.62 11.78
CA SER A 208 -23.31 -14.69 13.20
C SER A 208 -22.18 -14.29 14.15
N VAL A 209 -20.95 -14.05 13.65
CA VAL A 209 -19.84 -13.66 14.51
C VAL A 209 -20.06 -12.23 15.01
N PRO A 210 -20.22 -12.02 16.33
CA PRO A 210 -20.49 -10.71 16.85
C PRO A 210 -19.24 -9.81 16.74
N PRO A 211 -19.39 -8.49 16.47
CA PRO A 211 -18.26 -7.57 16.29
C PRO A 211 -17.57 -7.17 17.61
N TRP A 212 -18.23 -7.36 18.76
CA TRP A 212 -17.76 -6.83 20.05
C TRP A 212 -16.36 -7.32 20.49
N PRO A 213 -15.87 -8.54 20.20
CA PRO A 213 -14.52 -8.95 20.61
C PRO A 213 -13.44 -8.11 19.90
N PHE A 214 -13.67 -7.76 18.64
CA PHE A 214 -12.76 -6.96 17.81
C PHE A 214 -12.81 -5.48 18.22
N ALA A 215 -14.01 -4.97 18.53
CA ALA A 215 -14.17 -3.65 19.09
C ALA A 215 -13.48 -3.52 20.46
N ALA A 216 -13.60 -4.52 21.34
CA ALA A 216 -12.93 -4.55 22.64
C ALA A 216 -11.40 -4.57 22.48
N LEU A 217 -10.87 -5.42 21.59
CA LEU A 217 -9.44 -5.47 21.29
C LEU A 217 -8.93 -4.12 20.74
N SER A 218 -9.66 -3.52 19.80
CA SER A 218 -9.36 -2.21 19.24
C SER A 218 -9.32 -1.12 20.34
N ALA A 219 -10.30 -1.11 21.23
CA ALA A 219 -10.36 -0.17 22.35
C ALA A 219 -9.20 -0.36 23.35
N VAL A 220 -8.85 -1.61 23.69
CA VAL A 220 -7.70 -1.92 24.57
C VAL A 220 -6.40 -1.43 23.96
N LEU A 221 -6.17 -1.67 22.67
CA LEU A 221 -4.96 -1.23 21.98
C LEU A 221 -4.84 0.31 21.98
N LEU A 222 -5.94 1.03 21.74
CA LEU A 222 -5.97 2.49 21.83
C LEU A 222 -5.70 2.98 23.26
N ALA A 223 -6.31 2.36 24.27
CA ALA A 223 -6.14 2.73 25.67
C ALA A 223 -4.68 2.52 26.15
N LEU A 224 -4.06 1.39 25.80
CA LEU A 224 -2.67 1.11 26.14
C LEU A 224 -1.72 2.17 25.55
N PHE A 225 -1.94 2.55 24.30
CA PHE A 225 -1.15 3.60 23.66
C PHE A 225 -1.42 4.99 24.24
N ALA A 226 -2.66 5.31 24.61
CA ALA A 226 -3.00 6.56 25.29
C ALA A 226 -2.29 6.67 26.65
N VAL A 227 -2.31 5.61 27.46
CA VAL A 227 -1.58 5.56 28.74
C VAL A 227 -0.08 5.69 28.54
N ALA A 228 0.47 4.99 27.53
CA ALA A 228 1.89 5.09 27.20
C ALA A 228 2.29 6.50 26.71
N ALA A 229 1.39 7.21 26.02
CA ALA A 229 1.61 8.59 25.58
C ALA A 229 1.58 9.57 26.75
N LEU A 230 0.60 9.46 27.65
CA LEU A 230 0.49 10.29 28.86
C LEU A 230 1.73 10.15 29.74
N ARG A 231 2.19 8.91 29.98
CA ARG A 231 3.41 8.66 30.77
C ARG A 231 4.71 9.23 30.19
N ARG A 232 4.73 9.54 28.89
CA ARG A 232 5.87 10.21 28.24
C ARG A 232 5.78 11.73 28.32
N ALA A 233 4.58 12.29 28.49
CA ALA A 233 4.39 13.73 28.64
C ALA A 233 4.78 14.23 30.05
N ASP A 234 4.73 13.36 31.05
CA ASP A 234 5.08 13.67 32.45
C ASP A 234 6.58 13.52 32.76
N ARG A 235 7.42 13.19 31.77
CA ARG A 235 8.89 13.06 31.89
C ARG A 235 9.58 14.18 31.14
#